data_AF-A0A0J5JUU2-F1
#
_entry.id   AF-A0A0J5JUU2-F1
#
_cell.length_a   1.000
_cell.length_b   1.000
_cell.length_c   1.000
_cell.angle_alpha   90.00
_cell.angle_beta   90.00
_cell.angle_gamma   90.00
#
_symmetry.space_group_name_H-M   'P 1'
#
loop_
_entity.id
_entity.type
_entity.pdbx_description
1 polymer ?
#
loop_
_entity_poly.entity_id
_entity_poly.type
_entity_poly.pdbx_seq_one_letter_code
_entity_poly.pdbx_strand_id
1 'polypeptide(L)'
;MKTLVCYGDSLTARHEGKDNPRLTEKLTSKLPAYKVLNAGVSGHTTKDALARIERDVLALSPDLVTVLFGSNDAAAHKRVALNTYKENMLKITRLIGPDRTILITPPPVDENLQPNRKNSELAKYADVVRLVSEETGSHYIDFYTDLYSRPNYKELLVGTLNDGLHFGEAGYDVLSKLITEKIHEIDSKGERQLD
;
A
#
# COMPACT_ATOMS: atom_id res chain seq x y z
N MET A 1 -1.97 11.40 -20.35
CA MET A 1 -1.59 11.45 -18.93
C MET A 1 -1.99 10.13 -18.32
N LYS A 2 -1.05 9.40 -17.71
CA LYS A 2 -1.34 8.09 -17.11
C LYS A 2 -2.15 8.26 -15.82
N THR A 3 -2.91 7.27 -15.40
CA THR A 3 -3.69 7.26 -14.16
C THR A 3 -3.08 6.27 -13.17
N LEU A 4 -2.70 6.78 -11.99
CA LEU A 4 -2.27 5.98 -10.85
C LEU A 4 -3.38 5.99 -9.80
N VAL A 5 -3.92 4.83 -9.45
CA VAL A 5 -4.86 4.69 -8.32
C VAL A 5 -4.11 4.16 -7.10
N CYS A 6 -4.19 4.89 -5.98
CA CYS A 6 -3.68 4.41 -4.70
C CYS A 6 -4.80 3.70 -3.94
N TYR A 7 -4.77 2.36 -3.95
CA TYR A 7 -5.79 1.52 -3.36
C TYR A 7 -5.35 0.96 -2.00
N GLY A 8 -6.07 1.30 -0.93
CA GLY A 8 -5.69 0.84 0.39
C GLY A 8 -6.66 1.20 1.51
N ASP A 9 -6.14 1.22 2.73
CA ASP A 9 -6.90 1.48 3.94
C ASP A 9 -6.68 2.92 4.48
N SER A 10 -6.63 3.09 5.81
CA SER A 10 -6.37 4.39 6.43
C SER A 10 -4.98 4.94 6.11
N LEU A 11 -3.98 4.09 5.88
CA LEU A 11 -2.62 4.54 5.53
C LEU A 11 -2.58 5.17 4.13
N THR A 12 -3.50 4.78 3.25
CA THR A 12 -3.67 5.40 1.94
C THR A 12 -4.53 6.66 2.04
N ALA A 13 -5.59 6.63 2.86
CA ALA A 13 -6.57 7.71 2.97
C ALA A 13 -6.10 8.92 3.80
N ARG A 14 -5.03 8.78 4.58
CA ARG A 14 -4.66 9.73 5.64
C ARG A 14 -4.24 11.09 5.09
N HIS A 15 -4.72 12.16 5.73
CA HIS A 15 -4.38 13.55 5.40
C HIS A 15 -3.18 14.12 6.16
N GLU A 16 -2.89 13.63 7.37
CA GLU A 16 -1.80 14.18 8.22
C GLU A 16 -1.85 15.71 8.37
N GLY A 17 -3.04 16.25 8.65
CA GLY A 17 -3.25 17.70 8.86
C GLY A 17 -3.22 18.54 7.58
N LYS A 18 -3.30 17.91 6.40
CA LYS A 18 -3.36 18.57 5.09
C LYS A 18 -4.76 18.51 4.47
N ASP A 19 -4.98 19.34 3.45
CA ASP A 19 -6.25 19.38 2.72
C ASP A 19 -6.49 18.12 1.88
N ASN A 20 -5.41 17.45 1.44
CA ASN A 20 -5.46 16.24 0.63
C ASN A 20 -4.76 15.07 1.34
N PRO A 21 -5.08 13.82 0.97
CA PRO A 21 -4.35 12.65 1.45
C PRO A 21 -2.85 12.78 1.19
N ARG A 22 -2.03 12.54 2.21
CA ARG A 22 -0.61 12.89 2.18
C ARG A 22 0.18 12.11 1.13
N LEU A 23 -0.15 10.82 0.99
CA LEU A 23 0.45 9.97 -0.05
C LEU A 23 0.13 10.51 -1.45
N THR A 24 -1.13 10.89 -1.69
CA THR A 24 -1.59 11.42 -2.98
C THR A 24 -0.88 12.73 -3.33
N GLU A 25 -0.74 13.65 -2.39
CA GLU A 25 -0.04 14.92 -2.60
C GLU A 25 1.44 14.71 -2.96
N LYS A 26 2.15 13.88 -2.18
CA LYS A 26 3.58 13.59 -2.44
C LYS A 26 3.77 12.89 -3.78
N LEU A 27 2.94 11.92 -4.13
CA LEU A 27 3.03 11.23 -5.42
C LEU A 27 2.69 12.15 -6.59
N THR A 28 1.68 13.02 -6.46
CA THR A 28 1.34 14.01 -7.50
C THR A 28 2.53 14.93 -7.80
N SER A 29 3.25 15.37 -6.77
CA SER A 29 4.45 16.18 -6.94
C SER A 29 5.62 15.43 -7.57
N LYS A 30 5.77 14.12 -7.29
CA LYS A 30 6.91 13.30 -7.75
C LYS A 30 6.69 12.67 -9.12
N LEU A 31 5.44 12.52 -9.56
CA LEU A 31 5.05 11.81 -10.78
C LEU A 31 4.20 12.72 -11.69
N PRO A 32 4.77 13.77 -12.29
CA PRO A 32 4.01 14.75 -13.09
C PRO A 32 3.35 14.15 -14.34
N ALA A 33 3.80 12.97 -14.80
CA ALA A 33 3.18 12.24 -15.91
C ALA A 33 1.90 11.48 -15.51
N TYR A 34 1.63 11.36 -14.21
CA TYR A 34 0.50 10.63 -13.65
C TYR A 34 -0.52 11.55 -12.99
N LYS A 35 -1.80 11.29 -13.29
CA LYS A 35 -2.92 11.71 -12.46
C LYS A 35 -3.05 10.71 -11.30
N VAL A 36 -2.78 11.17 -10.08
CA VAL A 36 -2.86 10.31 -8.88
C VAL A 36 -4.24 10.42 -8.25
N LEU A 37 -4.91 9.29 -8.08
CA LEU A 37 -6.24 9.19 -7.47
C LEU A 37 -6.16 8.42 -6.15
N ASN A 38 -6.81 8.94 -5.11
CA ASN A 38 -6.89 8.25 -3.83
C ASN A 38 -8.11 7.33 -3.79
N ALA A 39 -7.88 6.06 -3.48
CA ALA A 39 -8.90 5.06 -3.21
C ALA A 39 -8.67 4.36 -1.86
N GLY A 40 -8.15 5.11 -0.89
CA GLY A 40 -7.99 4.69 0.50
C GLY A 40 -9.30 4.82 1.28
N VAL A 41 -9.63 3.85 2.13
CA VAL A 41 -10.75 3.97 3.07
C VAL A 41 -10.36 3.47 4.46
N SER A 42 -10.57 4.33 5.46
CA SER A 42 -10.09 4.07 6.82
C SER A 42 -10.69 2.80 7.43
N GLY A 43 -9.81 1.96 7.98
CA GLY A 43 -10.20 0.76 8.71
C GLY A 43 -10.62 -0.45 7.86
N HIS A 44 -10.57 -0.32 6.53
CA HIS A 44 -10.92 -1.40 5.60
C HIS A 44 -9.86 -2.51 5.58
N THR A 45 -10.35 -3.74 5.43
CA THR A 45 -9.58 -4.95 5.17
C THR A 45 -9.62 -5.32 3.69
N THR A 46 -8.92 -6.39 3.30
CA THR A 46 -9.02 -6.94 1.94
C THR A 46 -10.42 -7.46 1.57
N LYS A 47 -11.25 -7.83 2.55
CA LYS A 47 -12.66 -8.18 2.30
C LYS A 47 -13.45 -6.98 1.80
N ASP A 48 -13.28 -5.84 2.46
CA ASP A 48 -13.92 -4.57 2.10
C ASP A 48 -13.36 -4.04 0.77
N ALA A 49 -12.07 -4.30 0.51
CA ALA A 49 -11.44 -3.99 -0.77
C ALA A 49 -12.14 -4.74 -1.92
N LEU A 50 -12.41 -6.03 -1.80
CA LEU A 50 -13.10 -6.75 -2.88
C LEU A 50 -14.52 -6.21 -3.15
N ALA A 51 -15.22 -5.72 -2.14
CA ALA A 51 -16.57 -5.18 -2.29
C ALA A 51 -16.63 -3.86 -3.08
N ARG A 52 -15.53 -3.11 -3.13
CA ARG A 52 -15.49 -1.75 -3.73
C ARG A 52 -14.57 -1.61 -4.93
N ILE A 53 -13.82 -2.65 -5.29
CA ILE A 53 -12.80 -2.60 -6.34
C ILE A 53 -13.34 -2.16 -7.69
N GLU A 54 -14.57 -2.56 -8.04
CA GLU A 54 -15.22 -2.14 -9.29
C GLU A 54 -15.34 -0.62 -9.37
N ARG A 55 -15.94 -0.01 -8.34
CA ARG A 55 -16.19 1.43 -8.27
C ARG A 55 -14.90 2.23 -8.10
N ASP A 56 -14.02 1.77 -7.20
CA ASP A 56 -12.89 2.57 -6.72
C ASP A 56 -11.62 2.38 -7.56
N VAL A 57 -11.56 1.35 -8.40
CA VAL A 57 -10.38 1.03 -9.20
C VAL A 57 -10.77 0.76 -10.65
N LEU A 58 -11.58 -0.26 -10.94
CA LEU A 58 -11.77 -0.73 -12.31
C LEU A 58 -12.50 0.28 -13.19
N ALA A 59 -13.53 0.94 -12.66
CA ALA A 59 -14.28 2.00 -13.33
C ALA A 59 -13.41 3.22 -13.69
N LEU A 60 -12.24 3.38 -13.05
CA LEU A 60 -11.29 4.46 -13.34
C LEU A 60 -10.31 4.11 -14.47
N SER A 61 -10.30 2.86 -14.95
CA SER A 61 -9.39 2.37 -16.00
C SER A 61 -7.92 2.78 -15.78
N PRO A 62 -7.31 2.41 -14.64
CA PRO A 62 -5.97 2.85 -14.28
C PRO A 62 -4.89 2.21 -15.17
N ASP A 63 -3.80 2.95 -15.37
CA ASP A 63 -2.55 2.45 -15.94
C ASP A 63 -1.77 1.66 -14.90
N LEU A 64 -1.72 2.16 -13.66
CA LEU A 64 -1.09 1.50 -12.51
C LEU A 64 -1.96 1.63 -11.25
N VAL A 65 -1.85 0.64 -10.37
CA VAL A 65 -2.54 0.62 -9.07
C VAL A 65 -1.55 0.21 -7.98
N THR A 66 -1.37 1.05 -6.96
CA THR A 66 -0.72 0.60 -5.73
C THR A 66 -1.75 -0.07 -4.83
N VAL A 67 -1.42 -1.22 -4.26
CA VAL A 67 -2.31 -1.97 -3.35
C VAL A 67 -1.61 -2.11 -1.99
N LEU A 68 -2.12 -1.39 -1.00
CA LEU A 68 -1.62 -1.40 0.38
C LEU A 68 -2.75 -1.77 1.35
N PHE A 69 -2.76 -3.04 1.75
CA PHE A 69 -3.63 -3.60 2.79
C PHE A 69 -2.80 -4.52 3.69
N GLY A 70 -3.43 -5.09 4.73
CA GLY A 70 -2.76 -5.98 5.67
C GLY A 70 -2.69 -5.42 7.09
N SER A 71 -2.62 -4.09 7.26
CA SER A 71 -2.56 -3.48 8.59
C SER A 71 -3.84 -3.70 9.40
N ASN A 72 -5.01 -3.61 8.77
CA ASN A 72 -6.28 -3.94 9.43
C ASN A 72 -6.54 -5.45 9.45
N ASP A 73 -6.18 -6.17 8.38
CA ASP A 73 -6.32 -7.62 8.28
C ASP A 73 -5.53 -8.37 9.37
N ALA A 74 -4.35 -7.86 9.76
CA ALA A 74 -3.53 -8.43 10.83
C ALA A 74 -4.00 -8.09 12.25
N ALA A 75 -4.87 -7.08 12.40
CA ALA A 75 -5.31 -6.61 13.70
C ALA A 75 -6.19 -7.65 14.39
N ALA A 76 -5.89 -7.98 15.65
CA ALA A 76 -6.56 -9.06 16.39
C ALA A 76 -8.11 -8.93 16.39
N HIS A 77 -8.61 -7.70 16.47
CA HIS A 77 -10.05 -7.39 16.51
C HIS A 77 -10.74 -7.39 15.13
N LYS A 78 -9.99 -7.47 14.02
CA LYS A 78 -10.52 -7.48 12.64
C LYS A 78 -10.00 -8.66 11.81
N ARG A 79 -9.32 -9.60 12.46
CA ARG A 79 -8.39 -10.53 11.81
C ARG A 79 -9.00 -11.23 10.61
N VAL A 80 -8.35 -11.09 9.46
CA VAL A 80 -8.64 -11.88 8.26
C VAL A 80 -7.64 -13.03 8.21
N ALA A 81 -8.09 -14.28 8.26
CA ALA A 81 -7.20 -15.44 8.23
C ALA A 81 -6.22 -15.37 7.04
N LEU A 82 -4.95 -15.74 7.24
CA LEU A 82 -3.90 -15.61 6.22
C LEU A 82 -4.26 -16.24 4.87
N ASN A 83 -4.94 -17.39 4.87
CA ASN A 83 -5.40 -18.02 3.63
C ASN A 83 -6.44 -17.14 2.91
N THR A 84 -7.43 -16.62 3.64
CA THR A 84 -8.43 -15.68 3.08
C THR A 84 -7.77 -14.38 2.62
N TYR A 85 -6.80 -13.86 3.37
CA TYR A 85 -6.02 -12.68 2.96
C TYR A 85 -5.27 -12.96 1.65
N LYS A 86 -4.59 -14.12 1.52
CA LYS A 86 -3.92 -14.55 0.29
C LYS A 86 -4.90 -14.64 -0.88
N GLU A 87 -6.03 -15.31 -0.70
CA GLU A 87 -7.08 -15.45 -1.71
C GLU A 87 -7.62 -14.09 -2.16
N ASN A 88 -7.86 -13.18 -1.21
CA ASN A 88 -8.32 -11.84 -1.51
C ASN A 88 -7.29 -11.06 -2.30
N MET A 89 -6.01 -11.09 -1.88
CA MET A 89 -4.92 -10.41 -2.58
C MET A 89 -4.75 -10.96 -4.01
N LEU A 90 -4.78 -12.29 -4.20
CA LEU A 90 -4.77 -12.91 -5.53
C LEU A 90 -5.94 -12.42 -6.39
N LYS A 91 -7.14 -12.36 -5.83
CA LYS A 91 -8.33 -11.91 -6.56
C LYS A 91 -8.25 -10.43 -6.92
N ILE A 92 -7.81 -9.57 -6.00
CA ILE A 92 -7.58 -8.14 -6.23
C ILE A 92 -6.57 -7.96 -7.38
N THR A 93 -5.41 -8.62 -7.30
CA THR A 93 -4.37 -8.53 -8.33
C THR A 93 -4.86 -9.03 -9.69
N ARG A 94 -5.61 -10.14 -9.75
CA ARG A 94 -6.16 -10.68 -11.00
C ARG A 94 -7.23 -9.77 -11.62
N LEU A 95 -8.08 -9.15 -10.80
CA LEU A 95 -9.09 -8.20 -11.28
C LEU A 95 -8.46 -6.93 -11.87
N ILE A 96 -7.38 -6.44 -11.25
CA ILE A 96 -6.63 -5.27 -11.75
C ILE A 96 -5.77 -5.65 -12.97
N GLY A 97 -5.22 -6.86 -12.99
CA GLY A 97 -4.19 -7.27 -13.93
C GLY A 97 -2.81 -7.19 -13.27
N PRO A 98 -2.01 -8.28 -13.25
CA PRO A 98 -0.72 -8.32 -12.56
C PRO A 98 0.25 -7.21 -13.00
N ASP A 99 0.39 -6.97 -14.30
CA ASP A 99 1.32 -5.95 -14.84
C ASP A 99 0.96 -4.52 -14.44
N ARG A 100 -0.30 -4.27 -14.05
CA ARG A 100 -0.75 -2.96 -13.56
C ARG A 100 -0.70 -2.83 -12.04
N THR A 101 -0.41 -3.92 -11.33
CA THR A 101 -0.52 -3.99 -9.87
C THR A 101 0.85 -3.83 -9.22
N ILE A 102 0.98 -2.86 -8.32
CA ILE A 102 2.12 -2.71 -7.42
C ILE A 102 1.66 -3.10 -6.01
N LEU A 103 2.02 -4.31 -5.58
CA LEU A 103 1.72 -4.82 -4.24
C LEU A 103 2.71 -4.24 -3.22
N ILE A 104 2.20 -3.70 -2.12
CA ILE A 104 3.00 -3.09 -1.05
C ILE A 104 2.71 -3.81 0.26
N THR A 105 3.75 -4.26 0.97
CA THR A 105 3.58 -4.91 2.27
C THR A 105 3.05 -3.92 3.33
N PRO A 106 2.21 -4.36 4.29
CA PRO A 106 1.79 -3.50 5.38
C PRO A 106 3.00 -3.10 6.24
N PRO A 107 3.10 -1.86 6.74
CA PRO A 107 4.22 -1.43 7.61
C PRO A 107 4.24 -2.17 8.96
N PRO A 108 5.37 -2.12 9.70
CA PRO A 108 5.37 -2.43 11.13
C PRO A 108 4.58 -1.39 11.92
N VAL A 109 4.32 -1.70 13.20
CA VAL A 109 3.73 -0.80 14.19
C VAL A 109 4.65 -0.61 15.40
N ASP A 110 4.43 0.46 16.17
CA ASP A 110 4.89 0.48 17.56
C ASP A 110 3.92 -0.35 18.43
N GLU A 111 4.34 -1.56 18.78
CA GLU A 111 3.52 -2.48 19.58
C GLU A 111 3.17 -1.93 20.98
N ASN A 112 3.90 -0.93 21.49
CA ASN A 112 3.56 -0.29 22.77
C ASN A 112 2.30 0.58 22.67
N LEU A 113 2.01 1.09 21.46
CA LEU A 113 0.86 1.96 21.18
C LEU A 113 -0.26 1.23 20.43
N GLN A 114 0.03 0.03 19.89
CA GLN A 114 -0.90 -0.79 19.13
C GLN A 114 -1.18 -2.14 19.81
N PRO A 115 -2.03 -2.19 20.85
CA PRO A 115 -2.26 -3.42 21.62
C PRO A 115 -2.88 -4.55 20.79
N ASN A 116 -3.56 -4.21 19.69
CA ASN A 116 -4.23 -5.17 18.81
C ASN A 116 -3.37 -5.66 17.64
N ARG A 117 -2.12 -5.21 17.52
CA ARG A 117 -1.24 -5.56 16.39
C ARG A 117 0.12 -5.98 16.92
N LYS A 118 0.67 -7.01 16.30
CA LYS A 118 2.01 -7.53 16.57
C LYS A 118 2.79 -7.54 15.27
N ASN A 119 4.03 -7.08 15.31
CA ASN A 119 4.93 -7.09 14.17
C ASN A 119 5.22 -8.52 13.70
N SER A 120 5.28 -9.48 14.63
CA SER A 120 5.35 -10.91 14.29
C SER A 120 4.15 -11.42 13.49
N GLU A 121 2.98 -10.82 13.67
CA GLU A 121 1.78 -11.14 12.89
C GLU A 121 1.81 -10.39 11.56
N LEU A 122 2.09 -9.08 11.56
CA LEU A 122 2.22 -8.26 10.34
C LEU A 122 3.26 -8.82 9.36
N ALA A 123 4.36 -9.36 9.86
CA ALA A 123 5.38 -10.03 9.05
C ALA A 123 4.80 -11.20 8.25
N LYS A 124 3.81 -11.93 8.77
CA LYS A 124 3.14 -13.01 8.02
C LYS A 124 2.27 -12.47 6.89
N TYR A 125 1.60 -11.33 7.10
CA TYR A 125 0.82 -10.69 6.04
C TYR A 125 1.75 -10.10 4.98
N ALA A 126 2.88 -9.52 5.38
CA ALA A 126 3.93 -9.08 4.45
C ALA A 126 4.45 -10.25 3.61
N ASP A 127 4.71 -11.41 4.22
CA ASP A 127 5.12 -12.61 3.49
C ASP A 127 4.06 -13.09 2.50
N VAL A 128 2.77 -13.05 2.86
CA VAL A 128 1.69 -13.34 1.91
C VAL A 128 1.70 -12.39 0.72
N VAL A 129 1.91 -11.08 0.94
CA VAL A 129 1.97 -10.11 -0.17
C VAL A 129 3.14 -10.43 -1.12
N ARG A 130 4.31 -10.78 -0.57
CA ARG A 130 5.47 -11.24 -1.35
C ARG A 130 5.12 -12.47 -2.19
N LEU A 131 4.58 -13.52 -1.55
CA LEU A 131 4.18 -14.76 -2.23
C LEU A 131 3.15 -14.51 -3.33
N VAL A 132 2.19 -13.61 -3.12
CA VAL A 132 1.20 -13.24 -4.16
C VAL A 132 1.86 -12.53 -5.33
N SER A 133 2.83 -11.64 -5.08
CA SER A 133 3.56 -10.98 -6.18
C SER A 133 4.37 -11.98 -7.02
N GLU A 134 5.03 -12.96 -6.37
CA GLU A 134 5.74 -14.04 -7.04
C GLU A 134 4.79 -14.94 -7.84
N GLU A 135 3.64 -15.30 -7.27
CA GLU A 135 2.64 -16.17 -7.91
C GLU A 135 1.97 -15.51 -9.12
N THR A 136 1.79 -14.18 -9.09
CA THR A 136 1.06 -13.45 -10.14
C THR A 136 1.97 -12.77 -11.15
N GLY A 137 3.25 -12.57 -10.83
CA GLY A 137 4.17 -11.75 -11.62
C GLY A 137 3.95 -10.25 -11.45
N SER A 138 3.14 -9.81 -10.48
CA SER A 138 2.89 -8.39 -10.25
C SER A 138 4.11 -7.67 -9.69
N HIS A 139 4.14 -6.34 -9.83
CA HIS A 139 5.16 -5.52 -9.18
C HIS A 139 5.03 -5.56 -7.65
N TYR A 140 6.14 -5.35 -6.95
CA TYR A 140 6.24 -5.53 -5.50
C TYR A 140 7.15 -4.49 -4.84
N ILE A 141 6.75 -4.04 -3.64
CA ILE A 141 7.51 -3.18 -2.73
C ILE A 141 7.45 -3.76 -1.31
N ASP A 142 8.62 -4.09 -0.74
CA ASP A 142 8.72 -4.55 0.64
C ASP A 142 8.86 -3.39 1.63
N PHE A 143 7.75 -2.70 1.88
CA PHE A 143 7.69 -1.57 2.80
C PHE A 143 7.87 -1.98 4.27
N TYR A 144 7.36 -3.15 4.66
CA TYR A 144 7.55 -3.73 5.99
C TYR A 144 9.05 -3.83 6.32
N THR A 145 9.82 -4.52 5.49
CA THR A 145 11.24 -4.75 5.74
C THR A 145 12.05 -3.44 5.64
N ASP A 146 11.74 -2.56 4.68
CA ASP A 146 12.40 -1.26 4.56
C ASP A 146 12.23 -0.41 5.84
N LEU A 147 11.03 -0.33 6.40
CA LEU A 147 10.85 0.39 7.66
C LEU A 147 11.45 -0.35 8.83
N TYR A 148 11.11 -1.62 9.01
CA TYR A 148 11.40 -2.36 10.24
C TYR A 148 12.90 -2.58 10.47
N SER A 149 13.70 -2.58 9.39
CA SER A 149 15.17 -2.65 9.47
C SER A 149 15.84 -1.35 9.94
N ARG A 150 15.12 -0.22 9.96
CA ARG A 150 15.66 1.07 10.40
C ARG A 150 15.71 1.12 11.93
N PRO A 151 16.85 1.50 12.54
CA PRO A 151 16.96 1.61 14.00
C PRO A 151 15.89 2.51 14.64
N ASN A 152 15.45 3.53 13.90
CA ASN A 152 14.49 4.52 14.35
C ASN A 152 13.09 4.34 13.72
N TYR A 153 12.71 3.14 13.27
CA TYR A 153 11.44 2.94 12.55
C TYR A 153 10.22 3.46 13.32
N LYS A 154 10.22 3.38 14.66
CA LYS A 154 9.12 3.90 15.48
C LYS A 154 8.92 5.41 15.33
N GLU A 155 9.99 6.18 15.15
CA GLU A 155 9.90 7.62 14.90
C GLU A 155 9.23 7.91 13.54
N LEU A 156 9.40 7.00 12.57
CA LEU A 156 8.73 7.10 11.28
C LEU A 156 7.23 6.82 11.38
N LEU A 157 6.77 6.18 12.46
CA LEU A 157 5.37 5.88 12.75
C LEU A 157 4.67 6.99 13.56
N VAL A 158 5.36 8.11 13.83
CA VAL A 158 4.80 9.26 14.56
C VAL A 158 4.10 10.20 13.59
N GLY A 159 2.81 9.96 13.36
CA GLY A 159 1.90 10.90 12.71
C GLY A 159 1.20 11.84 13.68
N THR A 160 0.21 12.57 13.17
CA THR A 160 -0.59 13.55 13.92
C THR A 160 -1.31 12.95 15.13
N LEU A 161 -1.73 11.68 15.04
CA LEU A 161 -2.35 10.96 16.16
C LEU A 161 -1.32 10.34 17.12
N ASN A 162 -0.07 10.22 16.68
CA ASN A 162 0.99 9.54 17.40
C ASN A 162 0.54 8.18 18.00
N ASP A 163 -0.12 7.36 17.18
CA ASP A 163 -0.71 6.09 17.62
C ASP A 163 0.17 4.88 17.31
N GLY A 164 1.36 5.08 16.74
CA GLY A 164 2.28 3.99 16.40
C GLY A 164 1.83 3.14 15.20
N LEU A 165 0.82 3.56 14.45
CA LEU A 165 0.37 2.92 13.20
C LEU A 165 0.40 3.92 12.03
N HIS A 166 -0.26 5.06 12.21
CA HIS A 166 -0.36 6.08 11.17
C HIS A 166 0.93 6.91 11.19
N PHE A 167 1.80 6.62 10.24
CA PHE A 167 3.05 7.35 10.06
C PHE A 167 2.83 8.82 9.67
N GLY A 168 3.78 9.66 10.06
CA GLY A 168 3.78 11.09 9.75
C GLY A 168 4.51 11.42 8.45
N GLU A 169 4.88 12.70 8.29
CA GLU A 169 5.57 13.22 7.10
C GLU A 169 6.75 12.36 6.67
N ALA A 170 7.64 12.00 7.61
CA ALA A 170 8.83 11.20 7.33
C ALA A 170 8.51 9.79 6.82
N GLY A 171 7.48 9.12 7.37
CA GLY A 171 7.07 7.81 6.88
C GLY A 171 6.42 7.89 5.49
N TYR A 172 5.62 8.93 5.21
CA TYR A 172 5.10 9.17 3.86
C TYR A 172 6.21 9.55 2.86
N ASP A 173 7.30 10.19 3.30
CA ASP A 173 8.47 10.43 2.44
C ASP A 173 9.13 9.13 2.01
N VAL A 174 9.30 8.18 2.92
CA VAL A 174 9.82 6.84 2.62
C VAL A 174 8.88 6.12 1.65
N LEU A 175 7.59 6.00 1.98
CA LEU A 175 6.61 5.28 1.15
C LEU A 175 6.52 5.89 -0.26
N SER A 176 6.37 7.21 -0.36
CA SER A 176 6.25 7.88 -1.66
C SER A 176 7.53 7.76 -2.49
N LYS A 177 8.71 7.76 -1.87
CA LYS A 177 9.98 7.53 -2.55
C LYS A 177 10.02 6.13 -3.17
N LEU A 178 9.73 5.10 -2.39
CA LEU A 178 9.73 3.71 -2.86
C LEU A 178 8.75 3.48 -4.03
N ILE A 179 7.53 4.05 -3.93
CA ILE A 179 6.54 3.99 -5.01
C ILE A 179 7.03 4.70 -6.27
N THR A 180 7.62 5.90 -6.12
CA THR A 180 8.12 6.69 -7.26
C THR A 180 9.25 5.94 -7.97
N GLU A 181 10.21 5.40 -7.23
CA GLU A 181 11.33 4.62 -7.77
C GLU A 181 10.82 3.37 -8.53
N LYS A 182 9.84 2.66 -7.95
CA LYS A 182 9.23 1.51 -8.61
C LYS A 182 8.52 1.88 -9.91
N ILE A 183 7.78 2.99 -9.94
CA ILE A 183 7.08 3.44 -11.14
C ILE A 183 8.07 3.84 -12.24
N HIS A 184 9.14 4.57 -11.90
CA HIS A 184 10.20 4.89 -12.87
C HIS A 184 10.88 3.63 -13.43
N GLU A 185 11.10 2.60 -12.60
CA GLU A 185 11.61 1.30 -13.06
C GLU A 185 10.67 0.67 -14.10
N ILE A 186 9.37 0.64 -13.81
CA ILE A 186 8.32 0.08 -14.69
C ILE A 186 8.29 0.84 -16.01
N ASP A 187 8.21 2.17 -15.96
CA ASP A 187 8.13 3.02 -17.15
C ASP A 187 9.36 2.84 -18.05
N SER A 188 10.57 2.79 -17.47
CA SER A 188 11.80 2.57 -18.23
C SER A 188 11.86 1.20 -18.93
N LYS A 189 11.20 0.19 -18.38
CA LYS A 189 11.15 -1.17 -18.97
C LYS A 189 10.13 -1.22 -20.11
N GLY A 190 9.01 -0.52 -19.98
CA GLY A 190 7.99 -0.44 -21.03
C GLY A 190 8.51 0.25 -22.29
N GLU A 191 9.30 1.32 -22.15
CA GLU A 191 9.90 2.03 -23.30
C GLU A 191 10.86 1.13 -24.09
N ARG A 192 11.73 0.38 -23.40
CA ARG A 192 12.70 -0.53 -24.05
C ARG A 192 12.10 -1.75 -24.76
N GLN A 193 10.80 -2.04 -24.58
CA GLN A 193 10.12 -3.14 -25.30
C GLN A 193 9.42 -2.68 -26.57
N LEU A 194 9.33 -1.36 -26.80
CA LEU A 194 8.71 -0.76 -27.99
C LEU A 194 9.74 -0.34 -29.06
N ASP A 195 11.03 -0.45 -28.72
CA ASP A 195 12.19 -0.25 -29.62
C ASP A 195 12.67 -1.59 -30.20
#